data_AF-A0A519PR60-F1
#
_entry.id   AF-A0A519PR60-F1
#
_cell.length_a   1.000
_cell.length_b   1.000
_cell.length_c   1.000
_cell.angle_alpha   90.00
_cell.angle_beta   90.00
_cell.angle_gamma   90.00
#
_symmetry.space_group_name_H-M   'P 1'
#
loop_
_entity.id
_entity.type
_entity.pdbx_description
1 polymer ?
#
loop_
_entity_poly.entity_id
_entity_poly.type
_entity_poly.pdbx_seq_one_letter_code
_entity_poly.pdbx_strand_id
1 'polypeptide(L)' 'QEVASLETALETGDADCIGKVSHSLAGSAGLFGYPAISRAAGEIDALYATGERPSETQVRDLIALVRSVYS' A
#
# COMPACT_ATOMS: atom_id res chain seq x y z
N GLN A 1 -4.77 -1.30 -10.96
CA GLN A 1 -5.69 -2.31 -10.39
C GLN A 1 -5.55 -2.34 -8.86
N GLU A 2 -4.34 -2.06 -8.38
CA GLU A 2 -3.90 -1.98 -6.98
C GLU A 2 -4.73 -1.02 -6.12
N VAL A 3 -5.11 0.16 -6.66
CA VAL A 3 -5.95 1.14 -5.95
C VAL A 3 -7.29 0.54 -5.54
N ALA A 4 -8.01 -0.07 -6.49
CA ALA A 4 -9.32 -0.65 -6.22
C ALA A 4 -9.22 -1.83 -5.24
N SER A 5 -8.14 -2.62 -5.33
CA SER A 5 -7.87 -3.70 -4.37
C SER A 5 -7.61 -3.16 -2.96
N LEU A 6 -6.82 -2.10 -2.82
CA LEU A 6 -6.56 -1.46 -1.52
C LEU A 6 -7.82 -0.81 -0.93
N GLU A 7 -8.63 -0.12 -1.75
CA GLU A 7 -9.89 0.47 -1.32
C GLU A 7 -10.85 -0.62 -0.80
N THR A 8 -11.05 -1.69 -1.58
CA THR A 8 -11.92 -2.81 -1.17
C THR A 8 -11.40 -3.50 0.08
N ALA A 9 -10.09 -3.74 0.17
CA ALA A 9 -9.47 -4.40 1.31
C ALA A 9 -9.58 -3.56 2.59
N LEU A 10 -9.48 -2.23 2.47
CA LEU A 10 -9.68 -1.31 3.57
C LEU A 10 -11.13 -1.34 4.08
N GLU A 11 -12.12 -1.32 3.17
CA GLU A 11 -13.54 -1.36 3.51
C GLU A 11 -13.97 -2.69 4.16
N THR A 12 -13.37 -3.80 3.72
CA THR A 12 -13.70 -5.15 4.20
C THR A 12 -12.85 -5.61 5.38
N GLY A 13 -11.82 -4.84 5.75
CA GLY A 13 -10.85 -5.24 6.78
C GLY A 13 -9.94 -6.40 6.36
N ASP A 14 -9.78 -6.63 5.06
CA ASP A 14 -8.91 -7.68 4.51
C ASP A 14 -7.43 -7.28 4.64
N ALA A 15 -6.91 -7.50 5.84
CA ALA A 15 -5.53 -7.15 6.16
C ALA A 15 -4.52 -7.95 5.32
N ASP A 16 -4.83 -9.19 4.91
CA ASP A 16 -3.91 -9.99 4.09
C ASP A 16 -3.77 -9.40 2.68
N CYS A 17 -4.88 -8.95 2.09
CA CYS A 17 -4.85 -8.24 0.81
C CYS A 17 -4.04 -6.94 0.89
N ILE A 18 -4.25 -6.12 1.94
CA ILE A 18 -3.47 -4.88 2.14
C ILE A 18 -1.98 -5.19 2.20
N GLY A 19 -1.56 -6.17 3.02
CA GLY A 19 -0.15 -6.56 3.13
C GLY A 19 0.44 -7.00 1.79
N LYS A 20 -0.24 -7.87 1.04
CA LYS A 20 0.23 -8.35 -0.27
C LYS A 20 0.38 -7.23 -1.29
N VAL A 21 -0.58 -6.31 -1.36
CA VAL A 21 -0.53 -5.19 -2.31
C VAL A 21 0.57 -4.20 -1.91
N SER A 22 0.70 -3.89 -0.61
CA SER A 22 1.79 -3.05 -0.10
C SER A 22 3.17 -3.67 -0.37
N HIS A 23 3.35 -4.97 -0.15
CA HIS A 23 4.60 -5.66 -0.48
C HIS A 23 4.95 -5.55 -1.96
N SER A 24 3.98 -5.79 -2.84
CA SER A 24 4.16 -5.68 -4.30
C SER A 24 4.52 -4.26 -4.73
N LEU A 25 3.84 -3.24 -4.17
CA LEU A 25 4.12 -1.83 -4.45
C LEU A 25 5.48 -1.40 -3.92
N ALA A 26 5.90 -1.87 -2.74
CA ALA A 26 7.22 -1.57 -2.19
C ALA A 26 8.34 -2.01 -3.14
N GLY A 27 8.24 -3.22 -3.69
CA GLY A 27 9.23 -3.78 -4.62
C GLY A 27 9.15 -3.19 -6.04
N SER A 28 7.96 -2.97 -6.57
CA SER A 28 7.77 -2.51 -7.96
C SER A 28 7.91 -1.00 -8.14
N ALA A 29 7.34 -0.18 -7.24
CA ALA A 29 7.29 1.27 -7.42
C ALA A 29 8.68 1.93 -7.41
N GLY A 30 9.64 1.34 -6.68
CA GLY A 30 11.03 1.79 -6.68
C GLY A 30 11.73 1.59 -8.02
N LEU A 31 11.36 0.51 -8.75
CA LEU A 31 11.91 0.21 -10.07
C LEU A 31 11.34 1.13 -11.17
N PHE A 32 10.11 1.60 -11.00
CA PHE A 32 9.42 2.46 -11.98
C PHE A 32 9.53 3.96 -11.70
N GLY A 33 10.36 4.38 -10.74
CA GLY A 33 10.65 5.79 -10.47
C GLY A 33 9.62 6.49 -9.57
N TYR A 34 8.90 5.75 -8.74
CA TYR A 34 7.93 6.29 -7.77
C TYR A 34 8.40 6.08 -6.32
N PRO A 35 9.45 6.80 -5.87
CA PRO A 35 10.06 6.57 -4.56
C PRO A 35 9.11 6.85 -3.38
N ALA A 36 8.16 7.77 -3.55
CA ALA A 36 7.16 8.06 -2.52
C ALA A 36 6.19 6.88 -2.31
N ILE A 37 5.74 6.24 -3.40
CA ILE A 37 4.89 5.04 -3.33
C ILE A 37 5.67 3.88 -2.72
N SER A 38 6.89 3.64 -3.21
CA SER A 38 7.76 2.55 -2.70
C SER A 38 8.00 2.69 -1.20
N ARG A 39 8.29 3.92 -0.73
CA ARG A 39 8.48 4.21 0.68
C ARG A 39 7.20 3.95 1.50
N ALA A 40 6.08 4.56 1.13
CA ALA A 40 4.83 4.42 1.87
C ALA A 40 4.36 2.95 1.92
N ALA A 41 4.49 2.23 0.82
CA ALA A 41 4.16 0.82 0.74
C ALA A 41 5.13 -0.04 1.59
N GLY A 42 6.42 0.29 1.62
CA GLY A 42 7.40 -0.38 2.46
C GLY A 42 7.21 -0.15 3.96
N GLU A 43 6.78 1.04 4.36
CA GLU A 43 6.42 1.33 5.76
C GLU A 43 5.23 0.47 6.22
N ILE A 44 4.25 0.26 5.34
CA ILE A 44 3.12 -0.65 5.62
C ILE A 44 3.59 -2.11 5.64
N ASP A 45 4.36 -2.55 4.65
CA ASP A 45 4.88 -3.93 4.57
C ASP A 45 5.70 -4.30 5.81
N ALA A 46 6.52 -3.37 6.31
CA ALA A 46 7.29 -3.56 7.54
C ALA A 46 6.42 -3.82 8.77
N LEU A 47 5.27 -3.13 8.91
CA LEU A 47 4.32 -3.39 10.00
C LEU A 47 3.75 -4.80 9.91
N TYR A 48 3.37 -5.25 8.71
CA TYR A 48 2.91 -6.62 8.52
C TYR A 48 4.00 -7.64 8.84
N ALA A 49 5.26 -7.36 8.50
CA ALA A 49 6.40 -8.22 8.79
C ALA A 49 6.67 -8.36 10.31
N THR A 50 6.34 -7.35 11.12
CA THR A 50 6.46 -7.41 12.59
C THR A 50 5.19 -7.94 13.29
N GLY A 51 4.14 -8.26 12.52
CA GLY A 51 2.83 -8.69 13.06
C GLY A 51 1.95 -7.53 13.52
N GLU A 52 2.37 -6.29 13.30
CA GLU A 52 1.58 -5.08 13.51
C GLU A 52 0.64 -4.83 12.31
N ARG A 53 -0.29 -3.89 12.47
CA ARG A 53 -1.22 -3.48 11.40
C ARG A 53 -1.07 -1.97 11.17
N PRO A 54 -1.08 -1.53 9.89
CA PRO A 54 -1.13 -0.11 9.60
C PRO A 54 -2.44 0.49 10.09
N SER A 55 -2.40 1.77 10.42
CA SER A 55 -3.60 2.57 10.62
C SER A 55 -4.37 2.74 9.31
N GLU A 56 -5.68 2.96 9.40
CA GLU A 56 -6.51 3.27 8.24
C GLU A 56 -5.98 4.47 7.45
N THR A 57 -5.50 5.50 8.15
CA THR A 57 -4.89 6.70 7.54
C THR A 57 -3.68 6.35 6.68
N GLN A 58 -2.77 5.50 7.15
CA GLN A 58 -1.61 5.08 6.36
C GLN A 58 -2.01 4.37 5.06
N VAL A 59 -3.03 3.50 5.13
CA VAL A 59 -3.53 2.80 3.93
C VAL A 59 -4.19 3.79 2.97
N ARG A 60 -4.97 4.77 3.47
CA ARG A 60 -5.57 5.84 2.65
C ARG A 60 -4.52 6.74 1.99
N ASP A 61 -3.44 7.07 2.70
CA ASP A 61 -2.34 7.87 2.16
C ASP A 61 -1.63 7.13 1.02
N LEU A 62 -1.40 5.82 1.17
CA LEU A 62 -0.86 4.99 0.08
C LEU A 62 -1.81 4.98 -1.14
N ILE A 63 -3.12 4.79 -0.92
CA ILE A 63 -4.13 4.84 -1.99
C ILE A 63 -4.08 6.18 -2.73
N ALA A 64 -4.01 7.30 -2.01
CA ALA A 64 -3.93 8.63 -2.59
C ALA A 64 -2.65 8.83 -3.43
N LEU A 65 -1.50 8.37 -2.93
CA LEU A 65 -0.23 8.42 -3.67
C LEU A 65 -0.30 7.62 -4.97
N VAL A 66 -0.82 6.38 -4.92
CA VAL A 66 -0.95 5.55 -6.11
C VAL A 66 -1.91 6.20 -7.11
N ARG A 67 -3.05 6.75 -6.67
CA ARG A 67 -3.99 7.47 -7.55
C ARG A 67 -3.37 8.69 -8.24
N SER A 68 -2.51 9.44 -7.55
CA SER A 68 -1.87 10.64 -8.09
C SER A 68 -0.92 10.37 -9.27
N VAL A 69 -0.45 9.13 -9.42
CA VAL A 69 0.43 8.71 -10.53
C VAL A 69 -0.36 8.32 -11.78
N TYR A 70 -1.60 7.86 -11.63
CA TYR A 70 -2.45 7.39 -12.73
C TYR A 70 -3.47 8.43 -13.21
N SER A 71 -3.41 9.67 -12.70
CA SER A 71 -4.21 10.82 -13.16
C SER A 71 -3.52 11.59 -14.28
#